data_AF-A0A3D0UMK5-F1
#
_entry.id   AF-A0A3D0UMK5-F1
#
_cell.length_a   1.000
_cell.length_b   1.000
_cell.length_c   1.000
_cell.angle_alpha   90.00
_cell.angle_beta   90.00
_cell.angle_gamma   90.00
#
_symmetry.space_group_name_H-M   'P 1'
#
loop_
_entity.id
_entity.type
_entity.pdbx_description
1 polymer ?
#
loop_
_entity_poly.entity_id
_entity_poly.type
_entity_poly.pdbx_seq_one_letter_code
_entity_poly.pdbx_strand_id
1 'polypeptide(L)' 'MLKHADQVLFGTDMGPDLDTYHIYYRFLETDDEYFNYGTAEVPGQGRWFIYGLYLPDDVLEKVYYLNAHRVLSIDK' A
#
# COMPACT_ATOMS: atom_id res chain seq x y z
N MET A 1 -0.76 -6.89 9.84
CA MET A 1 -0.37 -7.63 8.62
C MET A 1 0.64 -8.75 8.86
N LEU A 2 1.52 -8.65 9.86
CA LEU A 2 2.67 -9.57 10.02
C LEU A 2 2.34 -11.08 10.03
N LYS A 3 1.27 -11.49 10.71
CA LYS A 3 0.91 -12.93 10.84
C LYS A 3 0.47 -13.59 9.52
N HIS A 4 -0.05 -12.80 8.57
CA HIS A 4 -0.69 -13.29 7.35
C HIS A 4 -0.24 -12.48 6.12
N ALA A 5 1.03 -12.08 6.12
CA ALA A 5 1.59 -11.23 5.07
C ALA A 5 1.52 -11.87 3.67
N ASP A 6 1.46 -13.20 3.58
CA ASP A 6 1.34 -14.01 2.36
C ASP A 6 -0.07 -13.99 1.71
N GLN A 7 -1.03 -13.36 2.39
CA GLN A 7 -2.46 -13.33 2.00
C GLN A 7 -2.93 -11.95 1.54
N VAL A 8 -2.02 -10.97 1.43
CA VAL A 8 -2.35 -9.58 1.05
C VAL A 8 -1.77 -9.26 -0.31
N LEU A 9 -2.60 -8.71 -1.20
CA LEU A 9 -2.20 -8.16 -2.49
C LEU A 9 -2.32 -6.64 -2.47
N PHE A 10 -1.38 -5.96 -3.11
CA PHE A 10 -1.44 -4.52 -3.32
C PHE A 10 -2.11 -4.17 -4.65
N GLY A 11 -2.97 -3.16 -4.62
CA GLY A 11 -3.62 -2.58 -5.79
C GLY A 11 -4.35 -1.29 -5.41
N THR A 12 -4.38 -0.31 -6.30
CA THR A 12 -4.89 1.04 -6.00
C THR A 12 -6.32 1.27 -6.47
N ASP A 13 -6.86 0.44 -7.37
CA ASP A 13 -8.12 0.69 -8.10
C ASP A 13 -8.16 2.05 -8.84
N MET A 14 -6.97 2.61 -9.11
CA MET A 14 -6.76 3.90 -9.76
C MET A 14 -5.85 3.74 -10.99
N GLY A 15 -5.84 4.76 -11.85
CA GLY A 15 -4.88 4.84 -12.95
C GLY A 15 -3.42 4.91 -12.45
N PRO A 16 -2.43 4.76 -13.36
CA PRO A 16 -1.01 4.80 -13.02
C PRO A 16 -0.54 6.24 -12.71
N ASP A 17 -0.91 6.74 -11.53
CA ASP A 17 -0.60 8.09 -11.06
C ASP A 17 0.50 8.06 -9.97
N LEU A 18 1.60 8.77 -10.20
CA LEU A 18 2.78 8.72 -9.31
C LEU A 18 2.48 9.23 -7.90
N ASP A 19 1.73 10.33 -7.78
CA ASP A 19 1.40 10.92 -6.48
C ASP A 19 0.58 9.94 -5.62
N THR A 20 -0.34 9.22 -6.26
CA THR A 20 -1.09 8.14 -5.63
C THR A 20 -0.16 7.05 -5.08
N TYR A 21 0.81 6.56 -5.87
CA TYR A 21 1.77 5.55 -5.39
C TYR A 21 2.63 6.06 -4.24
N HIS A 22 3.08 7.31 -4.27
CA HIS A 22 3.85 7.90 -3.18
C HIS A 22 3.08 7.90 -1.85
N ILE A 23 1.77 8.17 -1.89
CA ILE A 23 0.91 8.10 -0.70
C ILE A 23 0.82 6.66 -0.17
N TYR A 24 0.69 5.67 -1.06
CA TYR A 24 0.66 4.27 -0.64
C TYR A 24 2.01 3.77 -0.09
N TYR A 25 3.14 4.22 -0.66
CA TYR A 25 4.45 3.92 -0.11
C TYR A 25 4.64 4.55 1.27
N ARG A 26 4.25 5.82 1.44
CA ARG A 26 4.20 6.47 2.75
C ARG A 26 3.36 5.66 3.74
N PHE A 27 2.17 5.21 3.34
CA PHE A 27 1.31 4.38 4.19
C PHE A 27 1.92 3.04 4.57
N LEU A 28 2.65 2.38 3.68
CA LEU A 28 3.20 1.04 3.94
C LEU A 28 4.55 1.09 4.67
N GLU A 29 5.40 2.07 4.36
CA GLU A 29 6.82 2.06 4.72
C GLU A 29 7.16 2.94 5.93
N THR A 30 6.35 3.94 6.28
CA THR A 30 6.70 4.89 7.35
C THR A 30 5.86 4.67 8.61
N ASP A 31 6.31 5.26 9.71
CA ASP A 31 5.58 5.42 10.97
C ASP A 31 4.85 6.78 11.06
N ASP A 32 4.68 7.47 9.93
CA ASP A 32 4.01 8.77 9.89
C ASP A 32 2.56 8.67 10.37
N GLU A 33 2.16 9.60 11.22
CA GLU A 33 0.83 9.64 11.80
C GLU A 33 -0.06 10.70 11.14
N TYR A 34 -1.36 10.40 11.07
CA TYR A 34 -2.43 11.36 10.75
C TYR A 34 -2.19 12.18 9.47
N PHE A 35 -2.08 11.51 8.32
CA PHE A 35 -1.92 12.17 7.01
C PHE A 35 -3.04 11.82 6.02
N ASN A 36 -3.19 12.68 5.00
CA ASN A 36 -4.21 12.54 3.97
C ASN A 36 -3.87 11.35 3.05
N TYR A 37 -4.84 10.46 2.83
CA TYR A 37 -4.69 9.26 2.00
C TYR A 37 -5.01 9.47 0.51
N GLY A 38 -5.41 10.67 0.12
CA GLY A 38 -5.72 11.05 -1.26
C GLY A 38 -4.86 12.21 -1.74
N THR A 39 -4.82 12.38 -3.06
CA THR A 39 -4.11 13.49 -3.72
C THR A 39 -4.87 14.82 -3.65
N ALA A 40 -6.19 14.77 -3.41
CA ALA A 40 -7.01 15.94 -3.19
C ALA A 40 -7.01 16.40 -1.73
N GLU A 41 -7.16 17.70 -1.50
CA GLU A 41 -7.23 18.30 -0.14
C GLU A 41 -8.34 17.67 0.71
N VAL A 42 -9.50 17.39 0.11
CA VAL A 42 -10.61 16.68 0.74
C VAL A 42 -10.66 15.26 0.18
N PRO A 43 -10.45 14.21 1.00
CA PRO A 43 -10.45 12.84 0.50
C PRO A 43 -11.84 12.40 0.01
N GLY A 44 -11.88 11.68 -1.12
CA GLY A 44 -13.13 11.32 -1.80
C GLY A 44 -13.97 10.24 -1.12
N GLN A 45 -13.35 9.37 -0.30
CA GLN A 45 -14.00 8.22 0.36
C GLN A 45 -14.19 8.48 1.88
N GLY A 46 -14.48 9.73 2.24
CA GLY A 46 -14.68 10.17 3.62
C GLY A 46 -13.50 10.98 4.18
N ARG A 47 -13.79 11.87 5.14
CA ARG A 47 -12.85 12.87 5.68
C ARG A 47 -11.99 12.29 6.80
N TRP A 48 -11.29 11.21 6.49
CA TRP A 48 -10.41 10.50 7.42
C TRP A 48 -8.95 10.74 7.05
N PHE A 49 -8.09 10.59 8.05
CA PHE A 49 -6.64 10.56 7.90
C PHE A 49 -6.16 9.17 8.32
N ILE A 50 -5.06 8.72 7.73
CA ILE A 50 -4.50 7.39 7.96
C ILE A 50 -3.16 7.48 8.70
N TYR A 51 -2.69 6.33 9.17
CA TYR A 51 -1.45 6.15 9.89
C TYR A 51 -0.59 5.13 9.15
N GLY A 52 0.71 5.40 9.06
CA GLY A 52 1.68 4.51 8.47
C GLY A 52 1.73 3.16 9.20
N LEU A 53 1.97 2.09 8.45
CA LEU A 53 2.05 0.73 8.98
C LEU A 53 3.47 0.33 9.40
N TYR A 54 4.49 1.07 8.93
CA TYR A 54 5.91 0.82 9.16
C TYR A 54 6.25 -0.68 9.00
N LEU A 55 5.93 -1.22 7.82
CA LEU A 55 6.11 -2.64 7.54
C LEU A 55 7.59 -2.98 7.32
N PRO A 56 8.09 -4.13 7.82
CA PRO A 56 9.42 -4.61 7.50
C PRO A 56 9.59 -4.93 6.00
N ASP A 57 10.82 -4.81 5.50
CA ASP A 57 11.18 -5.07 4.10
C ASP A 57 10.68 -6.43 3.57
N ASP A 58 10.77 -7.48 4.39
CA ASP A 58 10.34 -8.82 4.00
C ASP A 58 8.81 -8.94 3.82
N VAL A 59 8.05 -8.06 4.47
CA VAL A 59 6.60 -7.95 4.30
C VAL A 59 6.27 -7.06 3.10
N LEU A 60 7.03 -5.97 2.90
CA LEU A 60 6.88 -5.08 1.75
C LEU A 60 7.08 -5.83 0.42
N GLU A 61 8.12 -6.66 0.30
CA GLU A 61 8.34 -7.48 -0.90
C GLU A 61 7.14 -8.41 -1.20
N LYS A 62 6.55 -9.01 -0.16
CA LYS A 62 5.37 -9.87 -0.29
C LYS A 62 4.17 -9.10 -0.83
N VAL A 63 3.90 -7.94 -0.23
CA VAL A 63 2.77 -7.07 -0.56
C VAL A 63 2.93 -6.48 -1.95
N TYR A 64 4.13 -6.03 -2.32
CA TYR A 64 4.37 -5.36 -3.60
C TYR A 64 4.33 -6.32 -4.78
N TYR A 65 4.88 -7.53 -4.67
CA TYR A 65 4.95 -8.39 -5.85
C TYR A 65 4.95 -9.90 -5.57
N LEU A 66 5.61 -10.42 -4.52
CA LEU A 66 5.77 -11.88 -4.41
C LEU A 66 4.42 -12.61 -4.28
N ASN A 67 3.45 -12.04 -3.57
CA ASN A 67 2.12 -12.62 -3.47
C ASN A 67 1.39 -12.59 -4.82
N ALA A 68 1.52 -11.50 -5.57
CA ALA A 68 0.92 -11.37 -6.90
C ALA A 68 1.52 -12.39 -7.87
N HIS A 69 2.84 -12.54 -7.89
CA HIS A 69 3.53 -13.55 -8.69
C HIS A 69 3.03 -14.97 -8.38
N ARG A 70 2.89 -15.31 -7.09
CA ARG A 70 2.38 -16.62 -6.65
C ARG A 70 0.95 -16.87 -7.12
N VAL A 71 0.07 -15.88 -7.00
CA VAL A 71 -1.36 -16.02 -7.32
C VAL A 71 -1.62 -16.01 -8.83
N LEU A 72 -0.86 -15.21 -9.57
CA LEU A 72 -1.02 -15.02 -11.02
C LEU A 72 -0.16 -15.98 -11.85
N SER A 73 0.65 -16.81 -11.21
CA SER A 73 1.60 -17.74 -11.87
C SER A 73 2.50 -17.03 -12.89
N ILE A 74 3.01 -15.85 -12.50
CA ILE A 74 3.92 -15.06 -13.34
C ILE A 74 5.34 -15.59 -13.12
N ASP A 75 5.88 -16.28 -14.13
CA ASP A 75 7.27 -16.71 -14.15
C ASP A 75 8.21 -15.49 -14.17
N LYS A 76 9.36 -15.61 -13.48
CA LYS A 76 10.42 -14.59 -13.49
C LYS A 76 11.20 -14.60 -14.80
#